data_AF-A0A4T0FTQ6-F1
#
_entry.id   AF-A0A4T0FTQ6-F1
#
_cell.length_a   1.000
_cell.length_b   1.000
_cell.length_c   1.000
_cell.angle_alpha   90.00
_cell.angle_beta   90.00
_cell.angle_gamma   90.00
#
_symmetry.space_group_name_H-M   'P 1'
#
loop_
_entity.id
_entity.type
_entity.pdbx_description
1 polymer ?
#
loop_
_entity_poly.entity_id
_entity_poly.type
_entity_poly.pdbx_seq_one_letter_code
_entity_poly.pdbx_strand_id
1 'polypeptide(L)'
;MRRYKLRLILHTDESCLVEYDGTDTSTIIDLKEYLVGNWPAELKARANDSSQIRLIHYGKLLQDNTPLSQFFNASQIVTFHLSLRPPQSSSSKSRSRCCNIL
;
A
#
# COMPACT_ATOMS: atom_id res chain seq x y z
N MET A 1 7.16 11.70 18.27
CA MET A 1 7.28 11.08 16.93
C MET A 1 7.56 9.61 17.11
N ARG A 2 6.82 8.76 16.40
CA ARG A 2 6.93 7.30 16.48
C ARG A 2 7.45 6.78 15.15
N ARG A 3 8.49 5.95 15.22
CA ARG A 3 9.08 5.33 14.03
C ARG A 3 8.43 3.99 13.77
N TYR A 4 7.83 3.86 12.59
CA TYR A 4 7.19 2.64 12.11
C TYR A 4 8.13 1.96 11.11
N LYS A 5 8.45 0.68 11.33
CA LYS A 5 9.27 -0.10 10.41
C LYS A 5 8.39 -1.11 9.68
N LEU A 6 8.33 -1.04 8.36
CA LEU A 6 7.49 -1.95 7.58
C LEU A 6 8.27 -2.59 6.44
N ARG A 7 7.97 -3.85 6.18
CA ARG A 7 8.41 -4.56 4.98
C ARG A 7 7.30 -4.49 3.95
N LEU A 8 7.56 -3.88 2.81
CA LEU A 8 6.66 -3.91 1.66
C LEU A 8 7.02 -5.09 0.78
N ILE A 9 6.01 -5.84 0.35
CA ILE A 9 6.15 -6.94 -0.61
C ILE A 9 5.36 -6.56 -1.85
N LEU A 10 6.07 -6.32 -2.95
CA LEU A 10 5.53 -6.00 -4.26
C LEU A 10 5.83 -7.20 -5.18
N HIS A 11 4.80 -7.94 -5.59
CA HIS A 11 4.99 -9.23 -6.29
C HIS A 11 5.83 -10.24 -5.46
N THR A 12 6.10 -11.43 -6.01
CA THR A 12 6.74 -12.53 -5.26
C THR A 12 8.24 -12.34 -5.03
N ASP A 13 8.88 -11.41 -5.75
CA ASP A 13 10.34 -11.26 -5.78
C ASP A 13 10.83 -9.88 -5.29
N GLU A 14 9.98 -8.85 -5.32
CA GLU A 14 10.40 -7.51 -4.89
C GLU A 14 9.90 -7.24 -3.46
N SER A 15 10.83 -6.94 -2.55
CA SER A 15 10.48 -6.46 -1.22
C SER A 15 11.50 -5.44 -0.73
N CYS A 16 11.04 -4.50 0.08
CA CYS A 16 11.91 -3.47 0.66
C CYS A 16 11.52 -3.19 2.11
N LEU A 17 12.48 -2.69 2.89
CA LEU A 17 12.22 -2.21 4.24
C LEU A 17 12.07 -0.69 4.19
N VAL A 18 10.96 -0.18 4.71
CA VAL A 18 10.66 1.25 4.79
C VAL A 18 10.54 1.66 6.25
N GLU A 19 11.18 2.76 6.60
CA GLU A 19 11.00 3.42 7.88
C GLU A 19 10.15 4.67 7.67
N TYR A 20 9.04 4.76 8.41
CA TYR A 20 8.11 5.88 8.37
C TYR A 20 8.05 6.55 9.74
N ASP A 21 8.46 7.82 9.81
CA ASP A 21 8.34 8.63 11.02
C ASP A 21 6.97 9.31 11.05
N GLY A 22 6.07 8.79 11.89
CA GLY A 22 4.69 9.27 12.02
C GLY A 22 4.33 9.73 13.44
N THR A 23 3.05 9.99 13.63
CA THR A 23 2.43 10.30 14.93
C THR A 23 1.50 9.16 15.36
N ASP A 24 0.94 9.24 16.57
CA ASP A 24 -0.04 8.26 17.04
C ASP A 24 -1.40 8.37 16.32
N THR A 25 -1.62 9.47 15.60
CA THR A 25 -2.80 9.71 14.76
C THR A 25 -2.58 9.38 13.29
N SER A 26 -1.37 8.94 12.91
CA SER A 26 -1.08 8.58 11.52
C SER A 26 -1.94 7.41 11.07
N THR A 27 -2.42 7.52 9.84
CA THR A 27 -3.33 6.59 9.19
C THR A 27 -2.68 5.94 7.97
N ILE A 28 -3.41 5.01 7.35
CA ILE A 28 -2.98 4.37 6.11
C ILE A 28 -2.85 5.37 4.96
N ILE A 29 -3.71 6.39 4.88
CA ILE A 29 -3.57 7.43 3.84
C ILE A 29 -2.28 8.23 4.02
N ASP A 30 -1.93 8.61 5.25
CA ASP A 30 -0.68 9.33 5.51
C ASP A 30 0.55 8.52 5.08
N LEU A 31 0.53 7.19 5.33
CA LEU A 31 1.58 6.28 4.87
C LEU A 31 1.62 6.19 3.34
N LYS A 32 0.47 6.12 2.66
CA LYS A 32 0.42 6.07 1.20
C LYS A 32 0.96 7.35 0.57
N GLU A 33 0.59 8.51 1.09
CA GLU A 33 1.11 9.81 0.64
C GLU A 33 2.62 9.91 0.84
N TYR A 34 3.12 9.44 1.98
CA TYR A 34 4.54 9.34 2.23
C TYR A 34 5.26 8.48 1.19
N LEU A 35 4.71 7.30 0.86
CA LEU A 35 5.30 6.40 -0.13
C LEU A 35 5.35 7.03 -1.53
N VAL A 36 4.34 7.79 -1.94
CA VAL A 36 4.36 8.50 -3.24
C VAL A 36 5.53 9.49 -3.31
N GLY A 37 5.75 10.25 -2.24
CA GLY A 37 6.86 11.21 -2.14
C GLY A 37 8.23 10.56 -1.96
N ASN A 38 8.29 9.43 -1.26
CA ASN A 38 9.52 8.73 -0.84
C ASN A 38 9.48 7.28 -1.31
N TRP A 39 9.37 7.10 -2.63
CA TRP A 39 9.24 5.77 -3.21
C TRP A 39 10.54 4.97 -3.02
N PRO A 40 10.49 3.71 -2.53
CA PRO A 40 11.68 2.90 -2.33
C PRO A 40 12.41 2.62 -3.65
N ALA A 41 13.74 2.75 -3.67
CA ALA A 41 14.55 2.58 -4.88
C ALA A 41 14.61 1.10 -5.34
N GLU A 42 14.39 0.18 -4.40
CA GLU A 42 14.38 -1.26 -4.64
C GLU A 42 13.14 -1.73 -5.41
N LEU A 43 12.05 -0.95 -5.42
CA LEU A 43 10.79 -1.30 -6.09
C LEU A 43 10.75 -0.68 -7.49
N LYS A 44 10.76 -1.52 -8.54
CA LYS A 44 10.75 -1.04 -9.93
C LYS A 44 9.44 -0.36 -10.32
N ALA A 45 8.31 -0.88 -9.85
CA ALA A 45 7.01 -0.27 -10.10
C ALA A 45 6.79 0.91 -9.13
N ARG A 46 6.21 1.99 -9.62
CA ARG A 46 5.98 3.22 -8.83
C ARG A 46 4.53 3.69 -8.95
N ALA A 47 3.99 4.17 -7.83
CA ALA A 47 2.74 4.92 -7.80
C ALA A 47 3.02 6.42 -7.98
N ASN A 48 2.18 7.09 -8.75
CA ASN A 48 2.18 8.56 -8.87
C ASN A 48 1.18 9.21 -7.90
N ASP A 49 0.21 8.43 -7.39
CA ASP A 49 -0.87 8.91 -6.53
C ASP A 49 -1.22 7.89 -5.44
N SER A 50 -1.62 8.37 -4.26
CA SER A 50 -1.92 7.54 -3.10
C SER A 50 -3.08 6.58 -3.35
N SER A 51 -4.04 6.94 -4.22
CA SER A 51 -5.15 6.08 -4.60
C SER A 51 -4.70 4.87 -5.43
N GLN A 52 -3.54 4.93 -6.10
CA GLN A 52 -3.00 3.78 -6.82
C GLN A 52 -2.47 2.72 -5.87
N ILE A 53 -2.15 3.08 -4.62
CA ILE A 53 -1.55 2.20 -3.64
C ILE A 53 -2.62 1.40 -2.88
N ARG A 54 -2.52 0.08 -2.93
CA ARG A 54 -3.27 -0.85 -2.09
C ARG A 54 -2.32 -1.53 -1.13
N LEU A 55 -2.56 -1.34 0.16
CA LEU A 55 -1.85 -2.05 1.23
C LEU A 55 -2.73 -3.17 1.76
N ILE A 56 -2.16 -4.37 1.89
CA ILE A 56 -2.86 -5.57 2.29
C ILE A 56 -2.10 -6.22 3.46
N HIS A 57 -2.82 -6.53 4.54
CA HIS A 57 -2.28 -7.15 5.75
C HIS A 57 -3.11 -8.37 6.11
N TYR A 58 -2.47 -9.53 6.29
CA TYR A 58 -3.17 -10.82 6.56
C TYR A 58 -4.37 -11.07 5.62
N GLY A 59 -4.18 -10.83 4.32
CA GLY A 59 -5.23 -11.00 3.30
C GLY A 59 -6.34 -9.95 3.30
N LYS A 60 -6.28 -8.94 4.18
CA LYS A 60 -7.26 -7.85 4.24
C LYS A 60 -6.72 -6.59 3.61
N LEU A 61 -7.49 -6.00 2.70
CA LEU A 61 -7.22 -4.67 2.17
C LEU A 61 -7.40 -3.62 3.27
N LEU A 62 -6.40 -2.78 3.46
CA LEU A 62 -6.42 -1.73 4.47
C LEU A 62 -7.17 -0.50 3.97
N GLN A 63 -8.01 0.08 4.84
CA GLN A 63 -8.74 1.32 4.55
C GLN A 63 -7.90 2.54 4.91
N ASP A 64 -8.12 3.63 4.19
CA ASP A 64 -7.36 4.88 4.32
C ASP A 64 -7.41 5.45 5.74
N ASN A 65 -8.58 5.43 6.38
CA ASN A 65 -8.77 5.98 7.73
C ASN A 65 -8.30 5.02 8.85
N THR A 66 -7.77 3.85 8.52
CA THR A 66 -7.30 2.91 9.55
C THR A 66 -6.03 3.47 10.21
N PRO A 67 -5.96 3.56 11.56
CA PRO A 67 -4.78 4.08 12.24
C PRO A 67 -3.62 3.08 12.16
N LEU A 68 -2.41 3.58 11.95
CA LEU A 68 -1.20 2.73 11.91
C LEU A 68 -0.96 2.03 13.25
N SER A 69 -1.35 2.65 14.36
CA SER A 69 -1.22 2.06 15.71
C SER A 69 -1.91 0.70 15.86
N GLN A 70 -2.87 0.36 14.99
CA GLN A 70 -3.52 -0.97 14.97
C GLN A 70 -2.59 -2.10 14.51
N PHE A 71 -1.54 -1.80 13.74
CA PHE A 71 -0.68 -2.82 13.13
C PHE A 71 0.69 -2.91 13.81
N PHE A 72 1.20 -1.78 14.31
CA PHE A 72 2.56 -1.69 14.83
C PHE A 72 2.56 -1.72 16.36
N ASN A 73 2.94 -2.87 16.91
CA ASN A 73 3.33 -2.96 18.32
C ASN A 73 4.82 -2.61 18.46
N ALA A 74 5.23 -2.14 19.64
CA ALA A 74 6.55 -1.57 19.91
C ALA A 74 7.70 -2.36 19.23
N SER A 75 8.49 -1.66 18.41
CA SER A 75 9.70 -2.14 17.71
C SER A 75 9.54 -3.32 16.74
N GLN A 76 8.32 -3.67 16.32
CA GLN A 76 8.11 -4.72 15.33
C GLN A 76 8.18 -4.22 13.89
N ILE A 77 8.71 -5.06 13.00
CA ILE A 77 8.61 -4.87 11.54
C ILE A 77 7.28 -5.46 11.08
N VAL A 78 6.39 -4.63 10.54
CA VAL A 78 5.10 -5.08 10.01
C VAL A 78 5.23 -5.35 8.52
N THR A 79 4.72 -6.49 8.05
CA THR A 79 4.77 -6.82 6.62
C THR A 79 3.46 -6.46 5.93
N PHE A 80 3.51 -5.61 4.92
CA PHE A 80 2.37 -5.30 4.05
C PHE A 80 2.62 -5.78 2.64
N HIS A 81 1.62 -6.42 2.05
CA HIS A 81 1.61 -6.61 0.60
C HIS A 81 1.17 -5.31 -0.07
N LEU A 82 1.95 -4.91 -1.06
CA LEU A 82 1.75 -3.72 -1.87
C LEU A 82 1.24 -4.15 -3.24
N SER A 83 0.17 -3.50 -3.69
CA SER A 83 -0.34 -3.64 -5.05
C SER A 83 -0.62 -2.27 -5.64
N LEU A 84 -0.27 -2.09 -6.91
CA LEU A 84 -0.51 -0.87 -7.66
C LEU A 84 -1.71 -1.04 -8.59
N ARG A 85 -2.68 -0.12 -8.49
CA ARG A 85 -3.70 0.02 -9.52
C ARG A 85 -3.10 0.70 -10.75
N PRO A 86 -3.41 0.23 -11.96
CA PRO A 86 -3.09 0.99 -13.16
C PRO A 86 -3.74 2.38 -13.06
N PRO A 87 -3.10 3.42 -13.62
CA PRO A 87 -3.75 4.73 -13.76
C PRO A 87 -5.09 4.49 -14.45
N GLN A 88 -6.17 4.98 -13.85
CA GLN A 88 -7.48 4.95 -14.49
C GLN A 88 -7.35 5.83 -15.74
N SER A 89 -7.16 5.24 -16.92
CA SER A 89 -7.46 5.99 -18.13
C SER A 89 -8.96 6.30 -18.05
N SER A 90 -9.30 7.58 -18.07
CA SER A 90 -10.67 8.04 -18.27
C SER A 90 -11.10 7.67 -19.69
N SER A 91 -11.32 6.38 -19.97
CA SER A 91 -11.90 5.93 -21.23
C SER A 91 -12.69 4.64 -21.02
N SER A 92 -14.01 4.85 -20.90
CA SER A 92 -15.07 3.93 -21.33
C SER A 92 -15.34 2.69 -20.48
N LYS A 93 -16.56 2.64 -19.94
CA LYS A 93 -17.25 1.42 -19.51
C LYS A 93 -17.04 0.31 -20.54
N SER A 94 -16.29 -0.72 -20.19
CA SER A 94 -16.45 -2.03 -20.85
C SER A 94 -16.87 -3.02 -19.78
N ARG A 95 -18.18 -3.30 -19.76
CA ARG A 95 -18.75 -4.44 -19.04
C ARG A 95 -18.06 -5.69 -19.58
N SER A 96 -17.04 -6.19 -18.88
CA SER A 96 -16.55 -7.54 -19.13
C SER A 96 -17.69 -8.49 -18.77
N ARG A 97 -18.37 -9.03 -19.79
CA ARG A 97 -19.39 -10.05 -19.61
C ARG A 97 -18.71 -11.26 -19.00
N CYS A 98 -19.26 -11.73 -17.89
CA CYS A 98 -18.94 -13.05 -17.35
C CYS A 98 -19.01 -14.07 -18.50
N CYS A 99 -17.96 -14.88 -18.66
CA CYS A 99 -18.07 -16.14 -19.38
C CYS A 99 -19.10 -16.99 -18.64
N ASN A 100 -20.28 -17.16 -19.23
CA ASN A 100 -21.19 -18.22 -18.86
C ASN A 100 -20.94 -19.34 -19.86
N ILE A 101 -20.24 -20.39 -19.39
CA ILE A 101 -20.11 -21.65 -20.10
C ILE A 101 -21.49 -22.31 -20.11
N LEU A 102 -22.04 -22.50 -21.31
CA LEU A 102 -23.00 -23.54 -21.64
C LEU A 102 -22.56 -24.16 -22.97
#